data_AF-A0A7Z9Y324-F1
#
_entry.id   AF-A0A7Z9Y324-F1
#
_cell.length_a   1.000
_cell.length_b   1.000
_cell.length_c   1.000
_cell.angle_alpha   90.00
_cell.angle_beta   90.00
_cell.angle_gamma   90.00
#
_symmetry.space_group_name_H-M   'P 1'
#
loop_
_entity.id
_entity.type
_entity.pdbx_description
1 polymer ?
#
loop_
_entity_poly.entity_id
_entity_poly.type
_entity_poly.pdbx_seq_one_letter_code
_entity_poly.pdbx_strand_id
1 'polypeptide(L)'
;MTPIFLKLGGSLITDKTGVEAVRADVLARLAGEIQQARQANPDLRLVLGHGSGSFGHVAGAKYGTRQGVHTAQEWRGFAEVSAAALRLNRLVTEALLAAGVPAVSLQPCASAMCVDGRITTIAAHPIQAALTAGLLPVIHGDAAFDTVRGGTIVSTEEVMMALVETLRPSWLLLAGETAGGLDLAGQVIPRITPQTLPQVEAALGGSRGTDV
;
A
#
# COMPACT_ATOMS: atom_id res chain seq x y z
N MET A 1 1.54 17.52 15.04
CA MET A 1 0.41 16.56 15.04
C MET A 1 0.89 15.19 14.63
N THR A 2 0.25 14.15 15.14
CA THR A 2 0.50 12.75 14.79
C THR A 2 0.00 12.44 13.37
N PRO A 3 0.75 11.73 12.52
CA PRO A 3 0.30 11.43 11.17
C PRO A 3 -0.87 10.45 11.15
N ILE A 4 -1.62 10.46 10.04
CA ILE A 4 -2.59 9.43 9.68
C ILE A 4 -2.00 8.65 8.51
N PHE A 5 -2.21 7.34 8.51
CA PHE A 5 -1.95 6.50 7.34
C PHE A 5 -3.27 6.26 6.60
N LEU A 6 -3.26 6.45 5.29
CA LEU A 6 -4.38 6.12 4.41
C LEU A 6 -3.88 5.16 3.34
N LYS A 7 -4.49 3.98 3.22
CA LYS A 7 -4.25 3.06 2.11
C LYS A 7 -5.42 3.11 1.13
N LEU A 8 -5.11 3.32 -0.14
CA LEU A 8 -6.02 3.07 -1.26
C LEU A 8 -5.86 1.61 -1.71
N GLY A 9 -6.91 0.80 -1.58
CA GLY A 9 -6.92 -0.60 -1.98
C GLY A 9 -6.68 -0.77 -3.47
N GLY A 10 -5.96 -1.83 -3.86
CA GLY A 10 -5.66 -2.07 -5.28
C GLY A 10 -6.92 -2.20 -6.14
N SER A 11 -7.97 -2.88 -5.66
CA SER A 11 -9.26 -2.98 -6.38
C SER A 11 -10.04 -1.67 -6.44
N LEU A 12 -9.80 -0.74 -5.50
CA LEU A 12 -10.41 0.58 -5.55
C LEU A 12 -9.84 1.41 -6.71
N ILE A 13 -8.52 1.34 -6.93
CA ILE A 13 -7.84 2.20 -7.92
C ILE A 13 -7.50 1.49 -9.24
N THR A 14 -7.74 0.19 -9.35
CA THR A 14 -7.52 -0.59 -10.57
C THR A 14 -8.67 -1.56 -10.84
N ASP A 15 -8.80 -2.00 -12.08
CA ASP A 15 -9.67 -3.10 -12.47
C ASP A 15 -8.89 -4.42 -12.45
N LYS A 16 -9.23 -5.30 -11.50
CA LYS A 16 -8.60 -6.63 -11.34
C LYS A 16 -8.83 -7.56 -12.54
N THR A 17 -9.79 -7.28 -13.42
CA THR A 17 -10.06 -8.09 -14.62
C THR A 17 -9.11 -7.77 -15.77
N GLY A 18 -8.45 -6.61 -15.73
CA GLY A 18 -7.47 -6.18 -16.72
C GLY A 18 -6.02 -6.34 -16.23
N VAL A 19 -5.07 -6.16 -17.14
CA VAL A 19 -3.64 -6.05 -16.83
C VAL A 19 -3.29 -4.57 -16.78
N GLU A 20 -2.73 -4.10 -15.66
CA GLU A 20 -2.33 -2.69 -15.51
C GLU A 20 -3.45 -1.67 -15.81
N ALA A 21 -4.70 -2.06 -15.54
CA ALA A 21 -5.89 -1.29 -15.81
C ALA A 21 -6.22 -0.34 -14.64
N VAL A 22 -5.73 0.91 -14.71
CA VAL A 22 -6.05 1.94 -13.71
C VAL A 22 -7.48 2.47 -13.88
N ARG A 23 -8.16 2.76 -12.76
CA ARG A 23 -9.44 3.49 -12.73
C ARG A 23 -9.15 4.99 -12.63
N ALA A 24 -8.86 5.62 -13.77
CA ALA A 24 -8.37 6.99 -13.82
C ALA A 24 -9.35 8.02 -13.22
N ASP A 25 -10.65 7.83 -13.45
CA ASP A 25 -11.74 8.64 -12.88
C ASP A 25 -11.79 8.55 -11.35
N VAL A 26 -11.66 7.32 -10.81
CA VAL A 26 -11.61 7.07 -9.37
C VAL A 26 -10.37 7.73 -8.77
N LEU A 27 -9.21 7.57 -9.42
CA LEU A 27 -7.96 8.13 -8.93
C LEU A 27 -7.99 9.68 -8.92
N ALA A 28 -8.53 10.30 -9.97
CA ALA A 28 -8.70 11.76 -10.03
C ALA A 28 -9.64 12.27 -8.94
N ARG A 29 -10.77 11.58 -8.71
CA ARG A 29 -11.70 11.92 -7.63
C ARG A 29 -11.02 11.82 -6.26
N LEU A 30 -10.35 10.71 -5.97
CA LEU A 30 -9.65 10.49 -4.70
C LEU A 30 -8.55 11.53 -4.45
N ALA A 31 -7.79 11.90 -5.50
CA ALA A 31 -6.79 12.96 -5.40
C ALA A 31 -7.42 14.31 -5.03
N GLY A 32 -8.58 14.64 -5.63
CA GLY A 32 -9.37 15.82 -5.29
C GLY A 32 -9.88 15.81 -3.84
N GLU A 33 -10.41 14.68 -3.36
CA GLU A 33 -10.86 14.51 -1.97
C GLU A 33 -9.70 14.69 -0.97
N ILE A 34 -8.52 14.12 -1.27
CA ILE A 34 -7.31 14.30 -0.45
C ILE A 34 -6.91 15.79 -0.41
N GLN A 35 -6.93 16.49 -1.55
CA GLN A 35 -6.60 17.91 -1.57
C GLN A 35 -7.60 18.74 -0.75
N GLN A 36 -8.90 18.47 -0.89
CA GLN A 36 -9.94 19.16 -0.12
C GLN A 36 -9.73 18.95 1.39
N ALA A 37 -9.42 17.73 1.83
CA ALA A 37 -9.13 17.44 3.23
C ALA A 37 -7.91 18.22 3.74
N ARG A 38 -6.84 18.32 2.94
CA ARG A 38 -5.63 19.10 3.28
C ARG A 38 -5.89 20.61 3.31
N GLN A 39 -6.77 21.12 2.44
CA GLN A 39 -7.17 22.53 2.47
C GLN A 39 -8.04 22.84 3.70
N ALA A 40 -8.95 21.95 4.05
CA ALA A 40 -9.80 22.08 5.24
C ALA A 40 -9.02 21.96 6.56
N ASN A 41 -7.93 21.20 6.56
CA ASN A 41 -7.03 21.05 7.70
C ASN A 41 -5.56 21.15 7.26
N PRO A 42 -4.97 22.37 7.25
CA PRO A 42 -3.57 22.59 6.86
C PRO A 42 -2.55 21.85 7.73
N ASP A 43 -2.91 21.47 8.95
CA ASP A 43 -2.04 20.71 9.86
C ASP A 43 -2.13 19.19 9.64
N LEU A 44 -2.98 18.73 8.71
CA LEU A 44 -3.14 17.32 8.37
C LEU A 44 -1.81 16.73 7.86
N ARG A 45 -1.26 15.81 8.64
CA ARG A 45 -0.10 14.99 8.27
C ARG A 45 -0.58 13.63 7.79
N LEU A 46 -0.42 13.36 6.51
CA LEU A 46 -0.92 12.14 5.87
C LEU A 46 0.23 11.40 5.17
N VAL A 47 0.35 10.11 5.44
CA VAL A 47 1.13 9.18 4.62
C VAL A 47 0.15 8.36 3.80
N LEU A 48 0.29 8.43 2.48
CA LEU A 48 -0.56 7.70 1.55
C LEU A 48 0.11 6.39 1.14
N GLY A 49 -0.62 5.29 1.23
CA GLY A 49 -0.28 4.01 0.64
C GLY A 49 -1.23 3.68 -0.50
N HIS A 50 -0.78 2.88 -1.47
CA HIS A 50 -1.69 2.21 -2.38
C HIS A 50 -1.35 0.73 -2.54
N GLY A 51 -2.37 -0.11 -2.73
CA GLY A 51 -2.20 -1.51 -3.10
C GLY A 51 -1.68 -1.67 -4.53
N SER A 52 -1.17 -2.85 -4.87
CA SER A 52 -0.57 -3.14 -6.18
C SER A 52 -1.60 -3.32 -7.30
N GLY A 53 -2.85 -3.65 -6.96
CA GLY A 53 -3.94 -3.75 -7.94
C GLY A 53 -3.60 -4.69 -9.10
N SER A 54 -4.13 -4.41 -10.30
CA SER A 54 -3.85 -5.16 -11.52
C SER A 54 -2.37 -5.13 -11.99
N PHE A 55 -1.46 -4.44 -11.29
CA PHE A 55 -0.05 -4.34 -11.65
C PHE A 55 0.81 -5.41 -10.94
N GLY A 56 0.53 -5.70 -9.66
CA GLY A 56 1.39 -6.58 -8.87
C GLY A 56 1.21 -8.08 -9.13
N HIS A 57 -0.02 -8.51 -9.43
CA HIS A 57 -0.37 -9.93 -9.45
C HIS A 57 0.35 -10.72 -10.55
N VAL A 58 0.41 -10.18 -11.77
CA VAL A 58 0.97 -10.90 -12.93
C VAL A 58 2.47 -11.12 -12.75
N ALA A 59 3.21 -10.07 -12.38
CA ALA A 59 4.65 -10.16 -12.20
C ALA A 59 5.02 -11.03 -10.98
N GLY A 60 4.35 -10.85 -9.84
CA GLY A 60 4.67 -11.58 -8.60
C GLY A 60 4.40 -13.07 -8.70
N ALA A 61 3.26 -13.47 -9.28
CA ALA A 61 2.88 -14.88 -9.42
C ALA A 61 3.72 -15.63 -10.46
N LYS A 62 4.12 -14.95 -11.55
CA LYS A 62 4.89 -15.56 -12.65
C LYS A 62 6.23 -16.15 -12.21
N TYR A 63 6.87 -15.56 -11.19
CA TYR A 63 8.21 -15.98 -10.73
C TYR A 63 8.23 -16.47 -9.28
N GLY A 64 7.08 -16.51 -8.60
CA GLY A 64 7.05 -16.88 -7.18
C GLY A 64 7.88 -15.94 -6.28
N THR A 65 7.97 -14.64 -6.63
CA THR A 65 8.93 -13.72 -6.02
C THR A 65 8.73 -13.56 -4.51
N ARG A 66 7.51 -13.70 -3.98
CA ARG A 66 7.25 -13.65 -2.52
C ARG A 66 7.83 -14.86 -1.76
N GLN A 67 8.02 -15.98 -2.44
CA GLN A 67 8.60 -17.20 -1.86
C GLN A 67 10.14 -17.15 -1.80
N GLY A 68 10.78 -16.35 -2.64
CA GLY A 68 12.22 -16.11 -2.63
C GLY A 68 12.79 -15.84 -4.02
N VAL A 69 14.06 -15.41 -4.05
CA VAL A 69 14.79 -15.02 -5.27
C VAL A 69 16.25 -15.45 -5.15
N HIS A 70 16.65 -16.46 -5.91
CA HIS A 70 17.97 -17.10 -5.84
C HIS A 70 18.64 -17.31 -7.21
N THR A 71 17.86 -17.33 -8.30
CA THR A 71 18.34 -17.55 -9.66
C THR A 71 18.28 -16.28 -10.51
N ALA A 72 19.01 -16.23 -11.62
CA ALA A 72 18.98 -15.10 -12.55
C ALA A 72 17.56 -14.83 -13.11
N GLN A 73 16.76 -15.88 -13.32
CA GLN A 73 15.38 -15.75 -13.77
C GLN A 73 14.48 -15.14 -12.70
N GLU A 74 14.64 -15.55 -11.44
CA GLU A 74 13.89 -14.96 -10.33
C GLU A 74 14.31 -13.51 -10.08
N TRP A 75 15.59 -13.16 -10.24
CA TRP A 75 16.06 -11.77 -10.15
C TRP A 75 15.48 -10.89 -11.26
N ARG A 76 15.25 -11.46 -12.44
CA ARG A 76 14.48 -10.78 -13.49
C ARG A 76 13.03 -10.55 -13.04
N GLY A 77 12.41 -11.54 -12.39
CA GLY A 77 11.08 -11.41 -11.81
C GLY A 77 10.99 -10.32 -10.74
N PHE A 78 11.97 -10.28 -9.83
CA PHE A 78 12.11 -9.22 -8.84
C PHE A 78 12.11 -7.82 -9.48
N ALA A 79 12.91 -7.64 -10.54
CA ALA A 79 12.97 -6.37 -11.27
C ALA A 79 11.64 -6.05 -11.98
N GLU A 80 10.97 -7.05 -12.57
CA GLU A 80 9.66 -6.88 -13.21
C GLU A 80 8.56 -6.49 -12.20
N VAL A 81 8.56 -7.08 -11.00
CA VAL A 81 7.65 -6.72 -9.89
C VAL A 81 7.87 -5.27 -9.47
N SER A 82 9.12 -4.88 -9.20
CA SER A 82 9.41 -3.51 -8.76
C SER A 82 9.05 -2.46 -9.83
N ALA A 83 9.34 -2.76 -11.09
CA ALA A 83 8.94 -1.91 -12.21
C ALA A 83 7.41 -1.78 -12.32
N ALA A 84 6.65 -2.85 -12.08
CA ALA A 84 5.19 -2.81 -12.10
C ALA A 84 4.61 -1.96 -10.96
N ALA A 85 5.16 -2.09 -9.75
CA ALA A 85 4.78 -1.26 -8.61
C ALA A 85 5.03 0.24 -8.91
N LEU A 86 6.19 0.56 -9.49
CA LEU A 86 6.53 1.93 -9.88
C LEU A 86 5.61 2.51 -10.96
N ARG A 87 5.14 1.70 -11.93
CA ARG A 87 4.18 2.17 -12.95
C ARG A 87 2.87 2.64 -12.32
N LEU A 88 2.29 1.85 -11.42
CA LEU A 88 1.06 2.26 -10.71
C LEU A 88 1.33 3.47 -9.82
N ASN A 89 2.43 3.47 -9.07
CA ASN A 89 2.79 4.57 -8.20
C ASN A 89 2.99 5.89 -8.97
N ARG A 90 3.52 5.82 -10.20
CA ARG A 90 3.64 7.00 -11.06
C ARG A 90 2.27 7.58 -11.40
N LEU A 91 1.30 6.74 -11.77
CA LEU A 91 -0.07 7.20 -12.06
C LEU A 91 -0.72 7.84 -10.82
N VAL A 92 -0.55 7.22 -9.65
CA VAL A 92 -1.07 7.76 -8.37
C VAL A 92 -0.46 9.12 -8.05
N THR A 93 0.86 9.25 -8.15
CA THR A 93 1.56 10.50 -7.86
C THR A 93 1.25 11.60 -8.88
N GLU A 94 1.10 11.26 -10.16
CA GLU A 94 0.67 12.22 -11.19
C GLU A 94 -0.75 12.75 -10.94
N ALA A 95 -1.69 11.90 -10.56
CA ALA A 95 -3.05 12.33 -10.23
C ALA A 95 -3.08 13.27 -9.01
N LEU A 96 -2.26 12.99 -7.99
CA LEU A 96 -2.11 13.84 -6.81
C LEU A 96 -1.54 15.22 -7.18
N LEU A 97 -0.45 15.23 -7.96
CA LEU A 97 0.16 16.47 -8.44
C LEU A 97 -0.81 17.28 -9.32
N ALA A 98 -1.57 16.63 -10.19
CA ALA A 98 -2.60 17.27 -11.01
C ALA A 98 -3.73 17.89 -10.16
N ALA A 99 -4.04 17.32 -9.00
CA ALA A 99 -4.96 17.89 -8.02
C ALA A 99 -4.33 18.99 -7.14
N GLY A 100 -3.06 19.34 -7.34
CA GLY A 100 -2.34 20.34 -6.54
C GLY A 100 -1.85 19.83 -5.19
N VAL A 101 -1.79 18.50 -5.00
CA VAL A 101 -1.19 17.88 -3.82
C VAL A 101 0.32 17.73 -4.07
N PRO A 102 1.21 18.31 -3.23
CA PRO A 102 2.65 18.17 -3.38
C PRO A 102 3.12 16.79 -2.90
N ALA A 103 2.80 15.76 -3.70
CA ALA A 103 3.09 14.37 -3.42
C ALA A 103 4.53 14.00 -3.79
N VAL A 104 5.16 13.17 -2.96
CA VAL A 104 6.49 12.62 -3.21
C VAL A 104 6.49 11.11 -3.00
N SER A 105 6.97 10.37 -4.00
CA SER A 105 7.11 8.92 -3.91
C SER A 105 8.33 8.52 -3.09
N LEU A 106 8.16 7.58 -2.16
CA LEU A 106 9.23 7.00 -1.35
C LEU A 106 9.20 5.49 -1.50
N GLN A 107 10.05 4.97 -2.39
CA GLN A 107 10.00 3.59 -2.86
C GLN A 107 10.52 2.59 -1.79
N PRO A 108 9.74 1.55 -1.42
CA PRO A 108 10.20 0.52 -0.48
C PRO A 108 11.38 -0.31 -0.98
N CYS A 109 11.45 -0.70 -2.27
CA CYS A 109 12.58 -1.50 -2.79
C CYS A 109 13.94 -0.80 -2.58
N ALA A 110 13.96 0.53 -2.54
CA ALA A 110 15.15 1.33 -2.34
C ALA A 110 15.49 1.58 -0.85
N SER A 111 14.59 1.23 0.07
CA SER A 111 14.68 1.68 1.46
C SER A 111 14.39 0.63 2.52
N ALA A 112 13.81 -0.52 2.16
CA ALA A 112 13.47 -1.61 3.05
C ALA A 112 14.43 -2.80 2.91
N MET A 113 14.72 -3.45 4.04
CA MET A 113 15.42 -4.73 4.09
C MET A 113 14.57 -5.73 4.86
N CYS A 114 14.53 -6.97 4.37
CA CYS A 114 13.79 -8.05 4.98
C CYS A 114 14.71 -9.14 5.56
N VAL A 115 14.18 -9.88 6.52
CA VAL A 115 14.72 -11.15 7.00
C VAL A 115 13.57 -12.16 6.95
N ASP A 116 13.70 -13.16 6.09
CA ASP A 116 12.71 -14.23 5.89
C ASP A 116 11.27 -13.71 5.67
N GLY A 117 11.14 -12.76 4.75
CA GLY A 117 9.87 -12.18 4.31
C GLY A 117 9.34 -11.05 5.21
N ARG A 118 10.04 -10.69 6.29
CA ARG A 118 9.62 -9.63 7.22
C ARG A 118 10.53 -8.42 7.12
N ILE A 119 9.95 -7.22 6.97
CA ILE A 119 10.71 -5.97 7.01
C ILE A 119 11.33 -5.82 8.40
N THR A 120 12.65 -5.71 8.46
CA THR A 120 13.40 -5.46 9.70
C THR A 120 13.94 -4.05 9.77
N THR A 121 14.22 -3.43 8.62
CA THR A 121 14.60 -2.02 8.53
C THR A 121 13.89 -1.34 7.37
N ILE A 122 13.51 -0.08 7.57
CA ILE A 122 12.99 0.79 6.53
C ILE A 122 13.40 2.24 6.81
N ALA A 123 13.82 2.98 5.78
CA ALA A 123 14.21 4.38 5.94
C ALA A 123 13.00 5.28 6.21
N ALA A 124 12.70 5.55 7.49
CA ALA A 124 11.60 6.42 7.89
C ALA A 124 11.93 7.93 7.83
N HIS A 125 13.22 8.30 7.88
CA HIS A 125 13.65 9.70 7.94
C HIS A 125 13.18 10.53 6.73
N PRO A 126 13.27 10.05 5.47
CA PRO A 126 12.71 10.77 4.33
C PRO A 126 11.20 11.04 4.46
N ILE A 127 10.44 10.11 5.04
CA ILE A 127 9.00 10.27 5.29
C ILE A 127 8.76 11.38 6.32
N GLN A 128 9.53 11.39 7.41
CA GLN A 128 9.44 12.44 8.44
C GLN A 128 9.80 13.82 7.89
N ALA A 129 10.84 13.89 7.06
CA ALA A 129 11.25 15.13 6.40
C ALA A 129 10.15 15.64 5.45
N ALA A 130 9.56 14.75 4.63
CA ALA A 130 8.45 15.10 3.75
C ALA A 130 7.25 15.65 4.52
N LEU A 131 6.84 14.97 5.60
CA LEU A 131 5.75 15.43 6.48
C LEU A 131 6.06 16.78 7.13
N THR A 132 7.31 17.02 7.53
CA THR A 132 7.74 18.28 8.15
C THR A 132 7.73 19.43 7.14
N ALA A 133 8.07 19.15 5.88
CA ALA A 133 8.00 20.10 4.78
C ALA A 133 6.58 20.31 4.22
N GLY A 134 5.55 19.66 4.80
CA GLY A 134 4.17 19.77 4.34
C GLY A 134 3.87 18.99 3.04
N LEU A 135 4.77 18.12 2.62
CA LEU A 135 4.58 17.23 1.47
C LEU A 135 3.68 16.03 1.86
N LEU A 136 3.08 15.40 0.84
CA LEU A 136 2.38 14.12 1.00
C LEU A 136 3.31 12.96 0.59
N PRO A 137 3.96 12.26 1.53
CA PRO A 137 4.70 11.05 1.20
C PRO A 137 3.76 9.93 0.72
N VAL A 138 4.12 9.32 -0.40
CA VAL A 138 3.44 8.18 -1.02
C VAL A 138 4.34 6.95 -0.96
N ILE A 139 3.82 5.87 -0.38
CA ILE A 139 4.44 4.55 -0.28
C ILE A 139 3.53 3.51 -0.93
N HIS A 140 4.03 2.30 -1.16
CA HIS A 140 3.27 1.23 -1.82
C HIS A 140 3.81 -0.14 -1.45
N GLY A 141 3.17 -1.21 -1.91
CA GLY A 141 3.78 -2.53 -1.92
C GLY A 141 4.82 -2.62 -3.04
N ASP A 142 5.90 -3.35 -2.83
CA ASP A 142 7.04 -3.42 -3.76
C ASP A 142 7.81 -4.73 -3.58
N ALA A 143 8.79 -4.98 -4.45
CA ALA A 143 9.85 -5.94 -4.17
C ALA A 143 10.77 -5.39 -3.05
N ALA A 144 11.38 -6.28 -2.27
CA ALA A 144 12.33 -5.91 -1.23
C ALA A 144 13.47 -6.94 -1.14
N PHE A 145 14.68 -6.47 -0.89
CA PHE A 145 15.82 -7.36 -0.63
C PHE A 145 15.63 -8.09 0.71
N ASP A 146 16.08 -9.34 0.76
CA ASP A 146 15.92 -10.22 1.92
C ASP A 146 17.20 -11.02 2.18
N THR A 147 17.68 -11.05 3.43
CA THR A 147 18.95 -11.72 3.76
C THR A 147 18.86 -13.26 3.80
N VAL A 148 17.65 -13.82 3.87
CA VAL A 148 17.39 -15.28 3.92
C VAL A 148 16.86 -15.75 2.56
N ARG A 149 15.94 -15.00 1.96
CA ARG A 149 15.27 -15.34 0.70
C ARG A 149 15.92 -14.72 -0.54
N GLY A 150 16.97 -13.92 -0.36
CA GLY A 150 17.56 -13.09 -1.42
C GLY A 150 16.70 -11.86 -1.73
N GLY A 151 15.47 -12.09 -2.18
CA GLY A 151 14.44 -11.06 -2.40
C GLY A 151 13.04 -11.60 -2.07
N THR A 152 12.11 -10.68 -1.84
CA THR A 152 10.70 -10.98 -1.55
C THR A 152 9.79 -9.86 -2.07
N ILE A 153 8.48 -10.00 -1.86
CA ILE A 153 7.48 -8.95 -2.05
C ILE A 153 7.00 -8.51 -0.67
N VAL A 154 6.91 -7.20 -0.45
CA VAL A 154 6.25 -6.59 0.70
C VAL A 154 4.99 -5.86 0.27
N SER A 155 3.89 -6.10 0.98
CA SER A 155 2.62 -5.40 0.80
C SER A 155 2.69 -3.98 1.38
N THR A 156 1.77 -3.13 0.95
CA THR A 156 1.64 -1.76 1.47
C THR A 156 1.39 -1.76 2.98
N GLU A 157 0.59 -2.70 3.48
CA GLU A 157 0.34 -2.88 4.90
C GLU A 157 1.60 -3.30 5.66
N GLU A 158 2.40 -4.24 5.14
CA GLU A 158 3.67 -4.62 5.76
C GLU A 158 4.61 -3.39 5.85
N VAL A 159 4.69 -2.58 4.79
CA VAL A 159 5.47 -1.33 4.76
C VAL A 159 4.93 -0.32 5.79
N MET A 160 3.61 -0.11 5.86
CA MET A 160 3.00 0.78 6.85
C MET A 160 3.26 0.30 8.27
N MET A 161 3.10 -0.99 8.54
CA MET A 161 3.34 -1.59 9.86
C MET A 161 4.79 -1.41 10.31
N ALA A 162 5.76 -1.58 9.41
CA ALA A 162 7.17 -1.34 9.70
C ALA A 162 7.47 0.13 10.09
N LEU A 163 6.60 1.07 9.73
CA LEU A 163 6.75 2.50 10.05
C LEU A 163 5.99 2.92 11.31
N VAL A 164 5.12 2.07 11.88
CA VAL A 164 4.24 2.43 13.01
C VAL A 164 5.03 2.85 14.23
N GLU A 165 6.10 2.14 14.60
CA GLU A 165 6.87 2.47 15.81
C GLU A 165 7.56 3.84 15.71
N THR A 166 8.01 4.20 14.50
CA THR A 166 8.77 5.44 14.26
C THR A 166 7.86 6.64 14.02
N LEU A 167 6.79 6.47 13.22
CA LEU A 167 5.88 7.56 12.85
C LEU A 167 4.70 7.70 13.82
N ARG A 168 4.39 6.64 14.58
CA ARG A 168 3.33 6.56 15.60
C ARG A 168 1.99 7.09 15.10
N PRO A 169 1.45 6.62 13.95
CA PRO A 169 0.23 7.17 13.40
C PRO A 169 -0.95 7.04 14.38
N SER A 170 -1.86 8.02 14.36
CA SER A 170 -3.07 8.00 15.19
C SER A 170 -4.16 7.10 14.61
N TRP A 171 -4.17 6.94 13.28
CA TRP A 171 -5.13 6.13 12.55
C TRP A 171 -4.47 5.45 11.35
N LEU A 172 -4.92 4.24 11.06
CA LEU A 172 -4.74 3.56 9.78
C LEU A 172 -6.11 3.44 9.12
N LEU A 173 -6.31 4.16 8.02
CA LEU A 173 -7.52 4.15 7.22
C LEU A 173 -7.31 3.25 5.99
N LEU A 174 -8.19 2.29 5.77
CA LEU A 174 -8.13 1.37 4.64
C LEU A 174 -9.34 1.63 3.74
N ALA A 175 -9.12 2.30 2.60
CA ALA A 175 -10.15 2.56 1.60
C ALA A 175 -10.18 1.41 0.59
N GLY A 176 -11.26 0.64 0.57
CA GLY A 176 -11.47 -0.48 -0.34
C GLY A 176 -12.69 -0.31 -1.24
N GLU A 177 -13.07 -1.37 -1.93
CA GLU A 177 -14.29 -1.44 -2.74
C GLU A 177 -15.54 -1.84 -1.94
N THR A 178 -15.36 -2.35 -0.71
CA THR A 178 -16.43 -2.74 0.18
C THR A 178 -16.73 -1.65 1.21
N ALA A 179 -17.95 -1.65 1.74
CA ALA A 179 -18.37 -0.72 2.79
C ALA A 179 -17.70 -1.01 4.17
N GLY A 180 -17.04 -2.16 4.32
CA GLY A 180 -16.37 -2.57 5.55
C GLY A 180 -16.11 -4.08 5.59
N GLY A 181 -15.74 -4.59 6.77
CA GLY A 181 -15.71 -6.02 7.04
C GLY A 181 -17.14 -6.56 7.15
N LEU A 182 -17.42 -7.70 6.52
CA LEU A 182 -18.76 -8.28 6.46
C LEU A 182 -18.85 -9.50 7.39
N ASP A 183 -20.01 -9.70 8.01
CA ASP A 183 -20.34 -10.93 8.71
C ASP A 183 -20.75 -12.05 7.74
N LEU A 184 -21.07 -13.23 8.28
CA LEU A 184 -21.54 -14.38 7.48
C LEU A 184 -22.86 -14.12 6.74
N ALA A 185 -23.65 -13.14 7.17
CA ALA A 185 -24.88 -12.72 6.52
C ALA A 185 -24.64 -11.62 5.45
N GLY A 186 -23.39 -11.20 5.24
CA GLY A 186 -23.02 -10.16 4.29
C GLY A 186 -23.28 -8.74 4.80
N GLN A 187 -23.54 -8.55 6.10
CA GLN A 187 -23.77 -7.25 6.69
C GLN A 187 -22.49 -6.62 7.20
N VAL A 188 -22.38 -5.29 7.12
CA VAL A 188 -21.20 -4.57 7.61
C VAL A 188 -21.12 -4.66 9.13
N ILE A 189 -19.99 -5.15 9.63
CA ILE A 189 -19.67 -5.16 11.06
C ILE A 189 -19.18 -3.75 11.43
N PRO A 190 -19.92 -2.98 12.24
CA PRO A 190 -19.59 -1.58 12.49
C PRO A 190 -18.34 -1.40 13.35
N ARG A 191 -18.01 -2.37 14.21
CA ARG A 191 -16.85 -2.32 15.10
C ARG A 191 -16.36 -3.72 15.46
N ILE A 192 -15.07 -3.93 15.25
CA ILE A 192 -14.34 -5.12 15.72
C ILE A 192 -13.36 -4.66 16.81
N THR A 193 -13.34 -5.36 17.94
CA THR A 193 -12.39 -5.15 19.04
C THR A 193 -11.70 -6.48 19.37
N PRO A 194 -10.61 -6.49 20.17
CA PRO A 194 -10.00 -7.75 20.59
C PRO A 194 -10.98 -8.73 21.26
N GLN A 195 -12.01 -8.21 21.94
CA GLN A 195 -13.05 -9.00 22.60
C GLN A 195 -14.08 -9.57 21.62
N THR A 196 -14.39 -8.86 20.52
CA THR A 196 -15.38 -9.30 19.53
C THR A 196 -14.76 -10.07 18.36
N LEU A 197 -13.43 -10.00 18.19
CA LEU A 197 -12.71 -10.68 17.12
C LEU A 197 -13.01 -12.19 17.04
N PRO A 198 -13.02 -12.98 18.14
CA PRO A 198 -13.32 -14.41 18.05
C PRO A 198 -14.71 -14.73 17.49
N GLN A 199 -15.66 -13.79 17.57
CA GLN A 199 -17.04 -13.97 17.10
C GLN A 199 -17.17 -13.77 15.59
N VAL A 200 -16.25 -13.00 15.00
CA VAL A 200 -16.26 -12.67 13.57
C VAL A 200 -15.19 -13.43 12.79
N GLU A 201 -14.29 -14.14 13.48
CA GLU A 201 -13.18 -14.89 12.88
C GLU A 201 -13.64 -15.89 11.81
N ALA A 202 -14.78 -16.55 12.02
CA ALA A 202 -15.38 -17.45 11.04
C ALA A 202 -15.88 -16.74 9.76
N ALA A 203 -16.16 -15.43 9.83
CA ALA A 203 -16.54 -14.61 8.68
C ALA A 203 -15.31 -13.99 7.97
N LEU A 204 -14.15 -13.98 8.62
CA LEU A 204 -12.92 -13.48 8.01
C LEU A 204 -12.39 -14.51 7.00
N GLY A 205 -12.20 -14.06 5.77
CA GLY A 205 -11.61 -14.86 4.70
C GLY A 205 -10.54 -14.07 3.95
N GLY A 206 -9.78 -14.77 3.11
CA GLY A 206 -8.92 -14.12 2.11
C GLY A 206 -9.76 -13.26 1.15
N SER A 207 -9.15 -12.28 0.50
CA SER A 207 -9.90 -11.47 -0.46
C SER A 207 -10.43 -12.33 -1.61
N ARG A 208 -11.50 -11.87 -2.27
CA ARG A 208 -12.12 -12.60 -3.40
C ARG A 208 -11.20 -12.74 -4.63
N GLY A 209 -9.98 -12.19 -4.58
CA GLY A 209 -8.92 -12.41 -5.55
C GLY A 209 -7.63 -12.84 -4.85
N THR A 210 -6.69 -13.41 -5.59
CA THR A 210 -5.37 -13.77 -5.05
C THR A 210 -4.62 -12.50 -4.68
N ASP A 211 -4.53 -12.16 -3.40
CA ASP A 211 -3.56 -11.17 -2.92
C ASP A 211 -2.19 -11.88 -2.86
N VAL A 212 -1.13 -11.20 -3.32
CA VAL A 212 0.24 -11.76 -3.37
C VAL A 212 0.81 -11.91 -1.97
#